data_AF-A0A1Q7B3B3-F1
#
_entry.id   AF-A0A1Q7B3B3-F1
#
_cell.length_a   1.000
_cell.length_b   1.000
_cell.length_c   1.000
_cell.angle_alpha   90.00
_cell.angle_beta   90.00
_cell.angle_gamma   90.00
#
_symmetry.space_group_name_H-M   'P 1'
#
loop_
_entity.id
_entity.type
_entity.pdbx_description
1 polymer ?
#
loop_
_entity_poly.entity_id
_entity_poly.type
_entity_poly.pdbx_seq_one_letter_code
_entity_poly.pdbx_strand_id
1 'polypeptide(L)'
;MKRCQLIAALVALALFVTSSVVAQEDTPVFGKVTTNKKTALKAAPNAHAAAATTVDANTDLRWVMGDRKGKYVRVMIPKGPSGWVLEADVNKVAEADLASIAFQASAQPCVSPETLNACTTTKPTGCSPADSAHGLVNQLKRTVPPQGTPTTLTFDTFSQLQSATVELVDQGIEIPPAERDKIKSIETAEGTVGEGSRVRLVAFLSEGTPHANRGESVNCNLKSEANNDIHVSVTETKNGSEFEGIVVEMIPQDRPPNWTSSKVGTLRGKVLLIEGGLFYDNLHFTNGDASNPMQGQPKRFSLWEIHPVTSVKVCKKKTVSQCDPDRASDWKAF
;
A
#
# COMPACT_ATOMS: atom_id res chain seq x y z
N MET A 1 -69.30 -2.05 -31.80
CA MET A 1 -68.45 -0.85 -31.99
C MET A 1 -67.11 -1.08 -31.31
N LYS A 2 -66.03 -0.79 -32.05
CA LYS A 2 -64.62 -1.11 -31.80
C LYS A 2 -64.06 -0.49 -30.49
N ARG A 3 -63.32 -1.28 -29.71
CA ARG A 3 -62.17 -0.89 -28.86
C ARG A 3 -61.27 -2.13 -28.74
N CYS A 4 -60.23 -2.30 -29.56
CA CYS A 4 -58.91 -1.65 -29.56
C CYS A 4 -58.11 -1.89 -28.26
N GLN A 5 -56.94 -2.50 -28.47
CA GLN A 5 -56.00 -3.15 -27.55
C GLN A 5 -55.42 -2.22 -26.46
N LEU A 6 -54.90 -2.81 -25.37
CA LEU A 6 -53.52 -2.59 -24.94
C LEU A 6 -53.14 -3.60 -23.84
N ILE A 7 -52.25 -4.54 -24.20
CA ILE A 7 -51.52 -5.39 -23.26
C ILE A 7 -50.38 -4.54 -22.71
N ALA A 8 -50.43 -4.18 -21.43
CA ALA A 8 -49.32 -3.53 -20.75
C ALA A 8 -48.30 -4.60 -20.34
N ALA A 9 -47.21 -4.71 -21.10
CA ALA A 9 -46.03 -5.46 -20.68
C ALA A 9 -45.30 -4.67 -19.59
N LEU A 10 -45.33 -5.15 -18.34
CA LEU A 10 -44.42 -4.70 -17.30
C LEU A 10 -43.01 -5.19 -17.64
N VAL A 11 -42.18 -4.31 -18.21
CA VAL A 11 -40.73 -4.50 -18.21
C VAL A 11 -40.23 -4.01 -16.86
N ALA A 12 -39.95 -4.94 -15.96
CA ALA A 12 -39.19 -4.67 -14.75
C ALA A 12 -37.74 -4.35 -15.18
N LEU A 13 -37.43 -3.06 -15.31
CA LEU A 13 -36.06 -2.60 -15.50
C LEU A 13 -35.35 -2.75 -14.14
N ALA A 14 -34.73 -3.90 -13.92
CA ALA A 14 -33.79 -4.09 -12.83
C ALA A 14 -32.61 -3.15 -13.08
N LEU A 15 -32.62 -2.00 -12.41
CA LEU A 15 -31.44 -1.15 -12.25
C LEU A 15 -30.43 -1.96 -11.43
N PHE A 16 -29.60 -2.73 -12.13
CA PHE A 16 -28.31 -3.13 -11.60
C PHE A 16 -27.52 -1.85 -11.39
N VAL A 17 -27.55 -1.33 -10.16
CA VAL A 17 -26.49 -0.46 -9.69
C VAL A 17 -25.26 -1.36 -9.60
N THR A 18 -24.53 -1.49 -10.71
CA THR A 18 -23.16 -1.95 -10.65
C THR A 18 -22.44 -0.91 -9.79
N SER A 19 -22.10 -1.29 -8.56
CA SER A 19 -21.21 -0.51 -7.73
C SER A 19 -19.93 -0.28 -8.53
N SER A 20 -19.79 0.92 -9.06
CA SER A 20 -18.59 1.38 -9.74
C SER A 20 -17.50 1.46 -8.67
N VAL A 21 -16.76 0.37 -8.51
CA VAL A 21 -15.50 0.39 -7.76
C VAL A 21 -14.54 1.22 -8.59
N VAL A 22 -14.28 2.44 -8.10
CA VAL A 22 -13.38 3.44 -8.69
C VAL A 22 -11.96 2.87 -8.76
N ALA A 23 -11.16 3.38 -9.70
CA ALA A 23 -9.76 2.98 -9.91
C ALA A 23 -8.96 3.18 -8.61
N GLN A 24 -8.28 2.13 -8.15
CA GLN A 24 -7.55 2.16 -6.89
C GLN A 24 -6.17 2.82 -7.08
N GLU A 25 -6.15 4.13 -6.88
CA GLU A 25 -5.08 4.89 -6.23
C GLU A 25 -5.78 5.87 -5.27
N ASP A 26 -6.60 5.33 -4.37
CA ASP A 26 -7.35 6.13 -3.39
C ASP A 26 -6.36 6.73 -2.38
N THR A 27 -5.89 7.94 -2.66
CA THR A 27 -5.07 8.70 -1.71
C THR A 27 -5.98 9.05 -0.52
N PRO A 28 -5.60 8.69 0.71
CA PRO A 28 -6.41 9.03 1.86
C PRO A 28 -6.48 10.54 2.05
N VAL A 29 -7.68 11.04 2.33
CA VAL A 29 -7.87 12.44 2.73
C VAL A 29 -7.92 12.54 4.24
N PHE A 30 -7.27 13.58 4.76
CA PHE A 30 -7.30 13.92 6.17
C PHE A 30 -8.38 14.94 6.47
N GLY A 31 -9.12 14.72 7.55
CA GLY A 31 -9.73 15.79 8.31
C GLY A 31 -8.68 16.45 9.22
N LYS A 32 -9.10 17.50 9.93
CA LYS A 32 -8.27 18.18 10.92
C LYS A 32 -8.99 18.24 12.25
N VAL A 33 -8.29 17.89 13.32
CA VAL A 33 -8.74 18.11 14.70
C VAL A 33 -7.65 18.83 15.48
N THR A 34 -8.03 19.56 16.52
CA THR A 34 -7.09 20.22 17.43
C THR A 34 -7.38 19.74 18.85
N THR A 35 -6.37 19.29 19.59
CA THR A 35 -6.56 18.89 20.99
C THR A 35 -7.02 20.07 21.82
N ASN A 36 -8.05 19.89 22.67
CA ASN A 36 -8.54 20.94 23.56
C ASN A 36 -7.89 20.88 24.96
N LYS A 37 -7.18 19.80 25.25
CA LYS A 37 -6.36 19.58 26.46
C LYS A 37 -5.25 18.58 26.15
N LYS A 38 -4.40 18.30 27.14
CA LYS A 38 -3.39 17.23 27.04
C LYS A 38 -4.09 15.87 26.95
N THR A 39 -3.78 15.10 25.90
CA THR A 39 -4.56 13.92 25.50
C THR A 39 -3.63 12.77 25.15
N ALA A 40 -3.94 11.57 25.64
CA ALA A 40 -3.20 10.36 25.31
C ALA A 40 -3.59 9.84 23.91
N LEU A 41 -2.60 9.59 23.05
CA LEU A 41 -2.77 8.89 21.78
C LEU A 41 -2.73 7.39 22.04
N LYS A 42 -3.89 6.72 21.97
CA LYS A 42 -4.05 5.31 22.34
C LYS A 42 -3.82 4.37 21.18
N ALA A 43 -3.24 3.20 21.44
CA ALA A 43 -3.05 2.15 20.45
C ALA A 43 -4.37 1.54 19.94
N ALA A 44 -5.44 1.60 20.75
CA ALA A 44 -6.77 1.10 20.40
C ALA A 44 -7.89 2.02 20.94
N PRO A 45 -9.10 1.99 20.36
CA PRO A 45 -10.20 2.89 20.72
C PRO A 45 -10.96 2.41 21.97
N ASN A 46 -10.25 2.22 23.08
CA ASN A 46 -10.83 1.87 24.37
C ASN A 46 -10.04 2.49 25.53
N ALA A 47 -10.67 2.61 26.70
CA ALA A 47 -10.09 3.36 27.81
C ALA A 47 -8.80 2.73 28.37
N HIS A 48 -8.69 1.40 28.32
CA HIS A 48 -7.60 0.61 28.89
C HIS A 48 -6.44 0.39 27.92
N ALA A 49 -6.58 0.80 26.65
CA ALA A 49 -5.51 0.71 25.68
C ALA A 49 -4.30 1.53 26.12
N ALA A 50 -3.12 0.95 25.90
CA ALA A 50 -1.84 1.62 26.10
C ALA A 50 -1.79 2.91 25.28
N ALA A 51 -1.16 3.94 25.86
CA ALA A 51 -0.86 5.17 25.15
C ALA A 51 0.47 5.00 24.41
N ALA A 52 0.46 5.23 23.10
CA ALA A 52 1.68 5.29 22.30
C ALA A 52 2.49 6.55 22.65
N THR A 53 1.79 7.68 22.83
CA THR A 53 2.38 8.94 23.28
C THR A 53 1.30 9.84 23.90
N THR A 54 1.69 11.01 24.41
CA THR A 54 0.78 12.06 24.85
C THR A 54 0.98 13.30 24.00
N VAL A 55 -0.12 13.93 23.61
CA VAL A 55 -0.15 15.15 22.82
C VAL A 55 -0.59 16.31 23.71
N ASP A 56 0.12 17.43 23.67
CA ASP A 56 -0.25 18.62 24.45
C ASP A 56 -1.52 19.29 23.92
N ALA A 57 -2.10 20.19 24.71
CA ALA A 57 -3.28 20.97 24.32
C ALA A 57 -2.97 21.91 23.15
N ASN A 58 -3.99 22.24 22.36
CA ASN A 58 -3.91 23.10 21.18
C ASN A 58 -2.96 22.57 20.08
N THR A 59 -2.78 21.25 20.02
CA THR A 59 -1.99 20.59 18.98
C THR A 59 -2.89 20.17 17.82
N ASP A 60 -2.52 20.54 16.60
CA ASP A 60 -3.18 20.10 15.38
C ASP A 60 -2.81 18.66 15.04
N LEU A 61 -3.82 17.83 14.83
CA LEU A 61 -3.70 16.44 14.43
C LEU A 61 -4.46 16.21 13.14
N ARG A 62 -3.99 15.24 12.36
CA ARG A 62 -4.69 14.78 11.17
C ARG A 62 -5.70 13.72 11.55
N TRP A 63 -6.95 13.91 11.18
CA TRP A 63 -8.01 12.94 11.42
C TRP A 63 -8.09 11.99 10.22
N VAL A 64 -7.62 10.76 10.46
CA VAL A 64 -7.33 9.76 9.42
C VAL A 64 -8.63 9.30 8.77
N MET A 65 -8.89 9.72 7.52
CA MET A 65 -10.07 9.35 6.72
C MET A 65 -11.42 9.51 7.44
N GLY A 66 -11.52 10.44 8.38
CA GLY A 66 -12.74 10.58 9.16
C GLY A 66 -13.06 9.36 10.04
N ASP A 67 -12.08 8.49 10.35
CA ASP A 67 -12.34 7.23 11.03
C ASP A 67 -12.72 7.45 12.50
N ARG A 68 -13.82 6.81 12.90
CA ARG A 68 -14.40 6.88 14.24
C ARG A 68 -14.80 5.49 14.71
N LYS A 69 -14.49 5.16 15.96
CA LYS A 69 -14.95 3.93 16.62
C LYS A 69 -15.44 4.24 18.02
N GLY A 70 -16.75 4.14 18.22
CA GLY A 70 -17.40 4.59 19.45
C GLY A 70 -17.13 6.07 19.70
N LYS A 71 -16.57 6.39 20.88
CA LYS A 71 -16.21 7.77 21.29
C LYS A 71 -14.78 8.18 20.93
N TYR A 72 -14.11 7.43 20.06
CA TYR A 72 -12.73 7.67 19.67
C TYR A 72 -12.64 8.00 18.19
N VAL A 73 -11.71 8.88 17.85
CA VAL A 73 -11.35 9.22 16.47
C VAL A 73 -9.91 8.78 16.21
N ARG A 74 -9.64 8.22 15.02
CA ARG A 74 -8.29 7.80 14.64
C ARG A 74 -7.52 9.01 14.12
N VAL A 75 -6.42 9.36 14.76
CA VAL A 75 -5.65 10.55 14.42
C VAL A 75 -4.18 10.20 14.20
N MET A 76 -3.46 11.14 13.60
CA MET A 76 -2.03 11.06 13.35
C MET A 76 -1.37 12.39 13.68
N ILE A 77 -0.21 12.29 14.33
CA ILE A 77 0.70 13.42 14.48
C ILE A 77 1.45 13.58 13.14
N PRO A 78 1.48 14.77 12.52
CA PRO A 78 2.30 14.99 11.33
C PRO A 78 3.75 14.57 11.60
N LYS A 79 4.31 13.71 10.76
CA LYS A 79 5.62 13.06 10.98
C LYS A 79 5.75 12.44 12.37
N GLY A 80 4.78 11.59 12.71
CA GLY A 80 4.79 10.86 13.96
C GLY A 80 3.76 9.74 13.98
N PRO A 81 3.50 9.16 15.16
CA PRO A 81 2.65 8.00 15.28
C PRO A 81 1.17 8.32 15.01
N SER A 82 0.46 7.28 14.55
CA SER A 82 -1.00 7.24 14.52
C SER A 82 -1.57 6.56 15.76
N GLY A 83 -2.82 6.88 16.10
CA GLY A 83 -3.54 6.19 17.16
C GLY A 83 -4.95 6.74 17.33
N TRP A 84 -5.51 6.57 18.53
CA TRP A 84 -6.89 6.93 18.86
C TRP A 84 -6.93 7.95 19.98
N VAL A 85 -7.72 9.00 19.82
CA VAL A 85 -8.00 9.98 20.88
C VAL A 85 -9.49 10.01 21.18
N LEU A 86 -9.85 10.38 22.41
CA LEU A 86 -11.25 10.61 22.75
C LEU A 86 -11.77 11.81 21.96
N GLU A 87 -12.92 11.66 21.32
CA GLU A 87 -13.55 12.71 20.52
C GLU A 87 -13.86 13.95 21.35
N ALA A 88 -14.20 13.79 22.64
CA ALA A 88 -14.44 14.89 23.57
C ALA A 88 -13.17 15.71 23.90
N ASP A 89 -11.98 15.16 23.62
CA ASP A 89 -10.69 15.79 23.94
C ASP A 89 -10.12 16.57 22.74
N VAL A 90 -10.88 16.66 21.64
CA VAL A 90 -10.50 17.39 20.43
C VAL A 90 -11.64 18.26 19.91
N ASN A 91 -11.27 19.39 19.31
CA ASN A 91 -12.16 20.21 18.51
C ASN A 91 -12.01 19.79 17.04
N LYS A 92 -13.12 19.49 16.35
CA LYS A 92 -13.10 19.21 14.91
C LYS A 92 -12.97 20.52 14.15
N VAL A 93 -11.92 20.63 13.36
CA VAL A 93 -11.59 21.84 12.58
C VAL A 93 -12.00 21.66 11.12
N ALA A 94 -11.78 20.47 10.57
CA ALA A 94 -12.22 20.10 9.22
C ALA A 94 -12.59 18.61 9.18
N GLU A 95 -13.67 18.28 8.50
CA GLU A 95 -14.03 16.89 8.19
C GLU A 95 -13.12 16.38 7.04
N ALA A 96 -12.89 15.07 6.99
CA ALA A 96 -12.18 14.47 5.86
C ALA A 96 -13.09 14.55 4.62
N ASP A 97 -12.59 15.13 3.54
CA ASP A 97 -13.31 15.15 2.26
C ASP A 97 -13.15 13.81 1.53
N LEU A 98 -13.89 12.81 1.99
CA LEU A 98 -13.87 11.47 1.39
C LEU A 98 -14.49 11.45 -0.02
N ALA A 99 -15.32 12.43 -0.36
CA ALA A 99 -15.90 12.56 -1.70
C ALA A 99 -14.86 13.05 -2.71
N SER A 100 -13.92 13.90 -2.29
CA SER A 100 -12.76 14.25 -3.09
C SER A 100 -11.83 13.08 -3.34
N ILE A 101 -11.72 12.07 -2.45
CA ILE A 101 -10.93 10.84 -2.71
C ILE A 101 -11.42 10.11 -3.96
N ALA A 102 -12.76 9.98 -4.11
CA ALA A 102 -13.35 9.34 -5.27
C ALA A 102 -13.17 10.13 -6.58
N PHE A 103 -12.78 11.41 -6.50
CA PHE A 103 -12.66 12.34 -7.63
C PHE A 103 -11.23 12.87 -7.86
N GLN A 104 -10.34 12.74 -6.88
CA GLN A 104 -8.96 13.22 -6.85
C GLN A 104 -8.01 12.05 -6.61
N ALA A 105 -8.11 11.00 -7.43
CA ALA A 105 -6.87 10.40 -7.90
C ALA A 105 -6.16 11.51 -8.69
N SER A 106 -5.07 12.06 -8.17
CA SER A 106 -4.31 13.17 -8.75
C SER A 106 -3.58 12.76 -10.05
N ALA A 107 -4.31 12.17 -11.01
CA ALA A 107 -4.04 12.09 -12.45
C ALA A 107 -4.93 11.01 -13.12
N GLN A 108 -6.19 11.30 -13.42
CA GLN A 108 -6.88 10.60 -14.52
C GLN A 108 -7.04 11.62 -15.66
N PRO A 109 -6.75 11.30 -16.94
CA PRO A 109 -6.86 9.99 -17.55
C PRO A 109 -5.56 9.51 -18.21
N CYS A 110 -5.35 8.20 -18.22
CA CYS A 110 -4.58 7.57 -19.29
C CYS A 110 -5.35 6.41 -19.87
N VAL A 111 -4.86 5.94 -21.02
CA VAL A 111 -5.55 5.33 -22.18
C VAL A 111 -6.37 6.37 -22.97
N SER A 112 -6.11 6.71 -24.25
CA SER A 112 -5.94 5.87 -25.45
C SER A 112 -5.17 6.57 -26.61
N PRO A 113 -4.52 5.83 -27.54
CA PRO A 113 -4.19 4.41 -27.42
C PRO A 113 -2.83 4.25 -26.76
N GLU A 114 -2.81 3.76 -25.53
CA GLU A 114 -1.55 3.53 -24.83
C GLU A 114 -1.44 2.03 -24.53
N THR A 115 -0.55 1.35 -25.24
CA THR A 115 -0.06 0.03 -24.82
C THR A 115 0.91 0.22 -23.65
N LEU A 116 1.19 -0.84 -22.89
CA LEU A 116 2.17 -0.76 -21.81
C LEU A 116 3.53 -0.24 -22.29
N ASN A 117 3.98 -0.72 -23.46
CA ASN A 117 5.24 -0.28 -24.06
C ASN A 117 5.22 1.21 -24.47
N ALA A 118 4.11 1.68 -25.03
CA ALA A 118 3.96 3.10 -25.36
C ALA A 118 3.95 3.95 -24.08
N CYS A 119 3.24 3.50 -23.05
CA CYS A 119 3.19 4.14 -21.74
C CYS A 119 4.59 4.30 -21.14
N THR A 120 5.37 3.23 -21.07
CA THR A 120 6.69 3.24 -20.44
C THR A 120 7.69 4.10 -21.21
N THR A 121 7.60 4.11 -22.54
CA THR A 121 8.54 4.83 -23.41
C THR A 121 8.22 6.33 -23.49
N THR A 122 6.94 6.70 -23.55
CA THR A 122 6.52 8.09 -23.83
C THR A 122 6.08 8.85 -22.59
N LYS A 123 5.78 8.16 -21.50
CA LYS A 123 5.29 8.74 -20.25
C LYS A 123 6.11 8.21 -19.06
N PRO A 124 7.34 8.67 -18.86
CA PRO A 124 8.20 8.21 -17.76
C PRO A 124 7.59 8.44 -16.36
N THR A 125 6.75 9.46 -16.20
CA THR A 125 6.01 9.78 -14.97
C THR A 125 4.58 9.25 -14.93
N GLY A 126 4.23 8.28 -15.79
CA GLY A 126 2.87 7.77 -15.86
C GLY A 126 1.87 8.84 -16.31
N CYS A 127 0.72 8.93 -15.67
CA CYS A 127 -0.30 9.94 -15.98
C CYS A 127 -0.06 11.29 -15.33
N SER A 128 0.96 11.39 -14.48
CA SER A 128 1.20 12.57 -13.66
C SER A 128 2.21 13.53 -14.31
N PRO A 129 2.13 14.84 -14.00
CA PRO A 129 3.12 15.82 -14.44
C PRO A 129 4.55 15.43 -14.05
N ALA A 130 5.53 15.86 -14.85
CA ALA A 130 6.93 15.44 -14.69
C ALA A 130 7.57 15.92 -13.37
N ASP A 131 7.09 17.05 -12.85
CA ASP A 131 7.58 17.74 -11.65
C ASP A 131 6.71 17.50 -10.41
N SER A 132 5.69 16.65 -10.50
CA SER A 132 4.84 16.33 -9.35
C SER A 132 5.44 15.23 -8.47
N ALA A 133 5.07 15.23 -7.19
CA ALA A 133 5.47 14.18 -6.25
C ALA A 133 4.93 12.80 -6.68
N HIS A 134 3.71 12.74 -7.21
CA HIS A 134 3.18 11.52 -7.81
C HIS A 134 3.96 11.06 -9.06
N GLY A 135 4.40 12.00 -9.92
CA GLY A 135 5.24 11.68 -11.07
C GLY A 135 6.58 11.05 -10.65
N LEU A 136 7.17 11.52 -9.55
CA LEU A 136 8.34 10.90 -8.93
C LEU A 136 8.04 9.50 -8.41
N VAL A 137 6.91 9.29 -7.73
CA VAL A 137 6.49 7.95 -7.26
C VAL A 137 6.39 6.97 -8.43
N ASN A 138 5.78 7.38 -9.55
CA ASN A 138 5.69 6.55 -10.76
C ASN A 138 7.07 6.18 -11.34
N GLN A 139 8.02 7.11 -11.32
CA GLN A 139 9.40 6.81 -11.74
C GLN A 139 10.07 5.81 -10.80
N LEU A 140 9.90 5.98 -9.50
CA LEU A 140 10.51 5.13 -8.48
C LEU A 140 9.97 3.70 -8.54
N LYS A 141 8.65 3.53 -8.69
CA LYS A 141 8.02 2.21 -8.90
C LYS A 141 8.65 1.45 -10.08
N ARG A 142 8.97 2.16 -11.16
CA ARG A 142 9.63 1.61 -12.37
C ARG A 142 11.15 1.44 -12.25
N THR A 143 11.77 1.95 -11.19
CA THR A 143 13.22 1.94 -11.05
C THR A 143 13.69 0.59 -10.54
N VAL A 144 14.30 -0.20 -11.42
CA VAL A 144 15.01 -1.43 -11.03
C VAL A 144 16.24 -1.04 -10.20
N PRO A 145 16.43 -1.60 -8.99
CA PRO A 145 17.57 -1.24 -8.15
C PRO A 145 18.90 -1.65 -8.81
N PRO A 146 20.01 -0.94 -8.53
CA PRO A 146 21.32 -1.28 -9.10
C PRO A 146 21.72 -2.74 -8.85
N GLN A 147 22.42 -3.35 -9.80
CA GLN A 147 22.94 -4.71 -9.66
C GLN A 147 23.94 -4.80 -8.49
N GLY A 148 23.96 -5.92 -7.79
CA GLY A 148 24.83 -6.14 -6.63
C GLY A 148 24.28 -7.20 -5.68
N THR A 149 25.02 -7.50 -4.61
CA THR A 149 24.53 -8.39 -3.55
C THR A 149 23.38 -7.70 -2.81
N PRO A 150 22.18 -8.32 -2.75
CA PRO A 150 21.04 -7.73 -2.08
C PRO A 150 21.20 -7.84 -0.56
N THR A 151 20.80 -6.80 0.18
CA THR A 151 20.71 -6.89 1.65
C THR A 151 19.55 -7.81 2.02
N THR A 152 19.78 -8.77 2.92
CA THR A 152 18.70 -9.65 3.40
C THR A 152 17.97 -8.94 4.52
N LEU A 153 16.69 -8.66 4.34
CA LEU A 153 15.87 -8.04 5.37
C LEU A 153 15.00 -9.09 6.08
N THR A 154 14.62 -8.78 7.30
CA THR A 154 13.63 -9.53 8.08
C THR A 154 12.35 -8.71 8.27
N PHE A 155 11.27 -9.33 8.74
CA PHE A 155 10.04 -8.61 9.07
C PHE A 155 10.26 -7.59 10.21
N ASP A 156 11.17 -7.90 11.15
CA ASP A 156 11.62 -6.95 12.17
C ASP A 156 12.33 -5.75 11.55
N THR A 157 13.14 -5.95 10.50
CA THR A 157 13.76 -4.84 9.75
C THR A 157 12.69 -3.94 9.11
N PHE A 158 11.65 -4.51 8.51
CA PHE A 158 10.53 -3.72 7.95
C PHE A 158 9.78 -2.92 9.03
N SER A 159 9.70 -3.45 10.25
CA SER A 159 9.11 -2.76 11.41
C SER A 159 9.99 -1.60 11.89
N GLN A 160 11.32 -1.81 11.94
CA GLN A 160 12.31 -0.77 12.23
C GLN A 160 12.27 0.35 11.19
N LEU A 161 12.27 -0.02 9.90
CA LEU A 161 12.17 0.94 8.79
C LEU A 161 10.90 1.77 8.87
N GLN A 162 9.75 1.14 9.12
CA GLN A 162 8.49 1.86 9.29
C GLN A 162 8.56 2.84 10.47
N SER A 163 9.07 2.38 11.62
CA SER A 163 9.17 3.19 12.84
C SER A 163 10.10 4.39 12.67
N ALA A 164 11.23 4.22 11.98
CA ALA A 164 12.13 5.31 11.66
C ALA A 164 11.50 6.29 10.65
N THR A 165 10.79 5.77 9.66
CA THR A 165 10.25 6.56 8.55
C THR A 165 9.13 7.50 8.98
N VAL A 166 8.26 7.07 9.89
CA VAL A 166 7.14 7.91 10.37
C VAL A 166 7.62 9.17 11.10
N GLU A 167 8.84 9.20 11.62
CA GLU A 167 9.44 10.38 12.25
C GLU A 167 10.14 11.31 11.22
N LEU A 168 10.43 10.80 10.01
CA LEU A 168 11.15 11.54 8.97
C LEU A 168 10.20 12.19 7.95
N VAL A 169 9.16 11.45 7.55
CA VAL A 169 8.20 11.83 6.53
C VAL A 169 6.77 11.43 6.92
N ASP A 170 5.81 12.04 6.24
CA ASP A 170 4.39 11.76 6.44
C ASP A 170 3.92 10.53 5.64
N GLN A 171 2.79 9.97 6.06
CA GLN A 171 2.06 8.92 5.34
C GLN A 171 0.64 9.41 5.00
N GLY A 172 -0.01 8.77 4.02
CA GLY A 172 -1.29 9.16 3.44
C GLY A 172 -1.30 10.50 2.70
N ILE A 173 -0.14 11.00 2.28
CA ILE A 173 -0.01 12.19 1.43
C ILE A 173 1.07 11.97 0.38
N GLU A 174 1.03 12.73 -0.71
CA GLU A 174 2.21 12.94 -1.55
C GLU A 174 3.34 13.63 -0.76
N ILE A 175 4.52 13.01 -0.72
CA ILE A 175 5.72 13.59 -0.09
C ILE A 175 6.54 14.33 -1.16
N PRO A 176 6.94 15.61 -0.92
CA PRO A 176 7.82 16.34 -1.82
C PRO A 176 9.19 15.64 -2.01
N PRO A 177 9.84 15.78 -3.18
CA PRO A 177 11.12 15.10 -3.45
C PRO A 177 12.19 15.31 -2.38
N ALA A 178 12.37 16.55 -1.89
CA ALA A 178 13.37 16.87 -0.86
C ALA A 178 13.10 16.20 0.49
N GLU A 179 11.84 15.93 0.82
CA GLU A 179 11.47 15.20 2.04
C GLU A 179 11.67 13.69 1.83
N ARG A 180 11.36 13.17 0.64
CA ARG A 180 11.58 11.76 0.27
C ARG A 180 13.07 11.37 0.27
N ASP A 181 13.97 12.30 0.00
CA ASP A 181 15.41 12.04 0.12
C ASP A 181 15.84 11.60 1.52
N LYS A 182 15.09 11.95 2.57
CA LYS A 182 15.40 11.59 3.96
C LYS A 182 15.27 10.10 4.25
N ILE A 183 14.55 9.35 3.42
CA ILE A 183 14.27 7.92 3.62
C ILE A 183 15.10 7.02 2.70
N LYS A 184 16.07 7.60 1.97
CA LYS A 184 17.02 6.84 1.14
C LYS A 184 18.12 6.15 1.95
N SER A 185 18.30 6.52 3.21
CA SER A 185 19.35 5.97 4.08
C SER A 185 18.88 5.92 5.52
N ILE A 186 18.49 4.74 5.96
CA ILE A 186 18.01 4.43 7.31
C ILE A 186 18.90 3.31 7.87
N GLU A 187 19.42 3.52 9.07
CA GLU A 187 20.20 2.50 9.79
C GLU A 187 19.28 1.40 10.30
N THR A 188 19.65 0.14 10.06
CA THR A 188 18.93 -1.05 10.52
C THR A 188 19.91 -2.08 11.08
N ALA A 189 19.40 -3.17 11.65
CA ALA A 189 20.24 -4.27 12.13
C ALA A 189 21.09 -4.92 11.02
N GLU A 190 20.61 -4.89 9.78
CA GLU A 190 21.27 -5.47 8.61
C GLU A 190 22.12 -4.47 7.81
N GLY A 191 22.29 -3.25 8.35
CA GLY A 191 23.06 -2.15 7.77
C GLY A 191 22.17 -0.99 7.28
N THR A 192 22.79 -0.02 6.60
CA THR A 192 22.08 1.12 6.03
C THR A 192 21.31 0.71 4.77
N VAL A 193 19.99 0.82 4.81
CA VAL A 193 19.10 0.59 3.65
C VAL A 193 18.04 1.69 3.58
N GLY A 194 17.36 1.82 2.45
CA GLY A 194 16.32 2.83 2.25
C GLY A 194 15.77 2.77 0.83
N GLU A 195 14.96 3.75 0.45
CA GLU A 195 14.31 3.77 -0.86
C GLU A 195 15.32 3.63 -2.01
N GLY A 196 15.05 2.69 -2.92
CA GLY A 196 15.92 2.32 -4.04
C GLY A 196 16.98 1.26 -3.72
N SER A 197 17.14 0.83 -2.45
CA SER A 197 18.09 -0.22 -2.08
C SER A 197 17.70 -1.57 -2.69
N ARG A 198 18.70 -2.36 -3.13
CA ARG A 198 18.48 -3.74 -3.57
C ARG A 198 18.38 -4.66 -2.34
N VAL A 199 17.24 -5.30 -2.18
CA VAL A 199 16.94 -6.13 -0.99
C VAL A 199 16.43 -7.50 -1.37
N ARG A 200 16.48 -8.44 -0.42
CA ARG A 200 15.80 -9.72 -0.50
C ARG A 200 15.14 -10.11 0.83
N LEU A 201 14.06 -10.87 0.75
CA LEU A 201 13.26 -11.31 1.89
C LEU A 201 12.89 -12.78 1.75
N VAL A 202 13.01 -13.54 2.83
CA VAL A 202 12.44 -14.88 2.93
C VAL A 202 11.05 -14.77 3.54
N ALA A 203 10.02 -15.25 2.83
CA ALA A 203 8.63 -15.11 3.26
C ALA A 203 7.73 -16.24 2.76
N PHE A 204 6.51 -16.27 3.28
CA PHE A 204 5.37 -16.99 2.71
C PHE A 204 4.40 -15.99 2.08
N LEU A 205 3.53 -16.46 1.19
CA LEU A 205 2.31 -15.71 0.91
C LEU A 205 1.43 -15.68 2.16
N SER A 206 0.81 -14.53 2.44
CA SER A 206 -0.18 -14.38 3.52
C SER A 206 -1.44 -15.22 3.26
N GLU A 207 -2.54 -15.03 3.99
CA GLU A 207 -3.86 -15.57 3.63
C GLU A 207 -4.55 -14.82 2.45
N GLY A 208 -4.09 -13.61 2.13
CA GLY A 208 -4.60 -12.76 1.06
C GLY A 208 -4.43 -13.35 -0.33
N THR A 209 -5.27 -12.94 -1.29
CA THR A 209 -5.18 -13.43 -2.68
C THR A 209 -4.35 -12.46 -3.52
N PRO A 210 -3.25 -12.90 -4.16
CA PRO A 210 -2.54 -12.11 -5.15
C PRO A 210 -3.51 -11.61 -6.22
N HIS A 211 -3.40 -10.36 -6.60
CA HIS A 211 -4.32 -9.75 -7.55
C HIS A 211 -3.62 -8.64 -8.30
N ALA A 212 -4.07 -8.38 -9.53
CA ALA A 212 -3.61 -7.22 -10.26
C ALA A 212 -4.29 -5.95 -9.76
N ASN A 213 -3.52 -4.87 -9.70
CA ASN A 213 -4.06 -3.53 -9.56
C ASN A 213 -4.94 -3.18 -10.77
N ARG A 214 -5.81 -2.18 -10.61
CA ARG A 214 -6.95 -1.94 -11.53
C ARG A 214 -6.87 -0.61 -12.28
N GLY A 215 -5.67 -0.23 -12.71
CA GLY A 215 -5.41 1.00 -13.46
C GLY A 215 -4.70 2.04 -12.63
N GLU A 216 -3.38 1.89 -12.53
CA GLU A 216 -2.48 2.81 -11.84
C GLU A 216 -1.87 3.83 -12.80
N SER A 217 -1.53 5.01 -12.28
CA SER A 217 -0.92 6.10 -13.04
C SER A 217 0.42 5.65 -13.64
N VAL A 218 1.21 4.89 -12.87
CA VAL A 218 2.47 4.28 -13.33
C VAL A 218 2.30 3.36 -14.52
N ASN A 219 1.10 2.83 -14.76
CA ASN A 219 0.79 1.93 -15.87
C ASN A 219 -0.21 2.54 -16.85
N CYS A 220 -0.27 3.88 -16.88
CA CYS A 220 -1.16 4.63 -17.76
C CYS A 220 -2.61 4.21 -17.63
N ASN A 221 -3.06 3.89 -16.43
CA ASN A 221 -4.45 3.52 -16.10
C ASN A 221 -5.00 2.38 -16.97
N LEU A 222 -4.12 1.60 -17.62
CA LEU A 222 -4.47 0.37 -18.30
C LEU A 222 -5.07 -0.60 -17.29
N LYS A 223 -6.03 -1.45 -17.68
CA LYS A 223 -6.84 -2.22 -16.71
C LYS A 223 -6.62 -3.72 -16.71
N SER A 224 -5.90 -4.26 -17.69
CA SER A 224 -5.64 -5.69 -17.73
C SER A 224 -4.56 -6.08 -16.73
N GLU A 225 -4.63 -7.31 -16.21
CA GLU A 225 -3.59 -7.87 -15.33
C GLU A 225 -2.20 -7.79 -15.97
N ALA A 226 -2.10 -8.08 -17.27
CA ALA A 226 -0.84 -8.00 -18.01
C ALA A 226 -0.21 -6.60 -18.00
N ASN A 227 -1.02 -5.55 -17.78
CA ASN A 227 -0.59 -4.16 -17.80
C ASN A 227 -0.51 -3.53 -16.41
N ASN A 228 -0.78 -4.26 -15.33
CA ASN A 228 -0.75 -3.71 -13.96
C ASN A 228 0.12 -4.53 -13.04
N ASP A 229 0.46 -3.93 -11.92
CA ASP A 229 1.25 -4.52 -10.88
C ASP A 229 0.45 -5.67 -10.25
N ILE A 230 1.10 -6.79 -9.95
CA ILE A 230 0.48 -7.84 -9.15
C ILE A 230 0.85 -7.56 -7.70
N HIS A 231 -0.13 -7.14 -6.92
CA HIS A 231 -0.06 -6.94 -5.50
C HIS A 231 -0.05 -8.29 -4.79
N VAL A 232 1.00 -8.55 -4.01
CA VAL A 232 1.18 -9.77 -3.23
C VAL A 232 1.51 -9.43 -1.78
N SER A 233 0.61 -9.80 -0.85
CA SER A 233 0.91 -9.74 0.57
C SER A 233 1.73 -10.96 1.01
N VAL A 234 2.82 -10.72 1.74
CA VAL A 234 3.74 -11.76 2.23
C VAL A 234 3.95 -11.64 3.73
N THR A 235 4.16 -12.77 4.40
CA THR A 235 4.27 -12.89 5.86
C THR A 235 5.46 -13.74 6.26
N GLU A 236 5.97 -13.51 7.48
CA GLU A 236 7.07 -14.30 8.04
C GLU A 236 6.66 -15.75 8.28
N THR A 237 5.44 -15.94 8.76
CA THR A 237 4.89 -17.24 9.14
C THR A 237 4.01 -17.80 8.04
N LYS A 238 3.94 -19.14 8.01
CA LYS A 238 3.03 -19.86 7.13
C LYS A 238 1.59 -19.59 7.59
N ASN A 239 0.76 -19.10 6.67
CA ASN A 239 -0.63 -18.70 6.91
C ASN A 239 -0.79 -17.44 7.77
N GLY A 240 0.22 -16.57 7.84
CA GLY A 240 0.04 -15.26 8.46
C GLY A 240 -1.04 -14.44 7.76
N SER A 241 -1.72 -13.59 8.52
CA SER A 241 -2.71 -12.65 8.00
C SER A 241 -2.04 -11.52 7.20
N GLU A 242 -2.78 -10.86 6.33
CA GLU A 242 -2.26 -9.68 5.61
C GLU A 242 -1.83 -8.56 6.58
N PHE A 243 -2.50 -8.41 7.72
CA PHE A 243 -2.17 -7.42 8.75
C PHE A 243 -0.76 -7.59 9.35
N GLU A 244 -0.26 -8.83 9.39
CA GLU A 244 1.09 -9.17 9.87
C GLU A 244 2.14 -9.12 8.76
N GLY A 245 1.74 -8.77 7.55
CA GLY A 245 2.56 -8.81 6.36
C GLY A 245 3.05 -7.46 5.86
N ILE A 246 3.88 -7.54 4.83
CA ILE A 246 4.25 -6.44 3.94
C ILE A 246 3.78 -6.76 2.53
N VAL A 247 3.79 -5.74 1.67
CA VAL A 247 3.42 -5.90 0.26
C VAL A 247 4.67 -6.01 -0.59
N VAL A 248 4.62 -6.89 -1.58
CA VAL A 248 5.56 -6.92 -2.69
C VAL A 248 4.77 -6.82 -3.99
N GLU A 249 5.29 -6.08 -4.95
CA GLU A 249 4.59 -5.83 -6.20
C GLU A 249 5.44 -6.24 -7.40
N MET A 250 4.84 -7.05 -8.26
CA MET A 250 5.44 -7.43 -9.54
C MET A 250 4.96 -6.46 -10.61
N ILE A 251 5.76 -5.43 -10.89
CA ILE A 251 5.48 -4.45 -11.94
C ILE A 251 5.40 -5.14 -13.31
N PRO A 252 4.54 -4.74 -14.27
CA PRO A 252 4.38 -5.46 -15.54
C PRO A 252 5.53 -5.23 -16.52
N GLN A 253 6.38 -4.21 -16.32
CA GLN A 253 7.56 -4.00 -17.15
C GLN A 253 8.57 -5.13 -16.90
N ASP A 254 8.96 -5.82 -17.97
CA ASP A 254 9.87 -6.98 -17.95
C ASP A 254 9.44 -8.16 -17.07
N ARG A 255 8.18 -8.16 -16.63
CA ARG A 255 7.61 -9.27 -15.87
C ARG A 255 7.56 -10.53 -16.73
N PRO A 256 8.09 -11.68 -16.26
CA PRO A 256 7.91 -12.94 -16.97
C PRO A 256 6.43 -13.20 -17.26
N PRO A 257 6.03 -13.54 -18.50
CA PRO A 257 4.61 -13.70 -18.86
C PRO A 257 3.88 -14.78 -18.05
N ASN A 258 4.60 -15.71 -17.44
CA ASN A 258 4.06 -16.72 -16.54
C ASN A 258 3.83 -16.21 -15.10
N TRP A 259 4.28 -15.01 -14.73
CA TRP A 259 3.97 -14.40 -13.45
C TRP A 259 2.60 -13.72 -13.56
N THR A 260 1.58 -14.47 -13.18
CA THR A 260 0.18 -14.05 -13.10
C THR A 260 -0.29 -14.21 -11.66
N SER A 261 -1.28 -13.44 -11.22
CA SER A 261 -1.90 -13.53 -9.90
C SER A 261 -2.28 -14.98 -9.56
N SER A 262 -2.87 -15.70 -10.51
CA SER A 262 -3.24 -17.11 -10.36
C SER A 262 -2.03 -18.02 -10.12
N LYS A 263 -0.97 -17.89 -10.94
CA LYS A 263 0.24 -18.70 -10.79
C LYS A 263 0.99 -18.37 -9.50
N VAL A 264 1.10 -17.10 -9.14
CA VAL A 264 1.67 -16.69 -7.84
C VAL A 264 0.86 -17.31 -6.70
N GLY A 265 -0.47 -17.31 -6.79
CA GLY A 265 -1.35 -17.96 -5.82
C GLY A 265 -1.01 -19.44 -5.55
N THR A 266 -0.52 -20.17 -6.55
CA THR A 266 -0.10 -21.59 -6.38
C THR A 266 1.12 -21.78 -5.46
N LEU A 267 1.84 -20.69 -5.15
CA LEU A 267 2.97 -20.70 -4.22
C LEU A 267 2.55 -20.70 -2.75
N ARG A 268 1.25 -20.70 -2.45
CA ARG A 268 0.74 -20.71 -1.07
C ARG A 268 1.38 -21.83 -0.24
N GLY A 269 1.85 -21.47 0.95
CA GLY A 269 2.50 -22.40 1.87
C GLY A 269 3.90 -22.87 1.46
N LYS A 270 4.48 -22.34 0.38
CA LYS A 270 5.90 -22.49 0.02
C LYS A 270 6.72 -21.36 0.67
N VAL A 271 7.98 -21.66 0.98
CA VAL A 271 8.96 -20.65 1.39
C VAL A 271 9.52 -20.00 0.12
N LEU A 272 9.45 -18.68 0.06
CA LEU A 272 9.86 -17.86 -1.05
C LEU A 272 11.08 -17.04 -0.67
N LEU A 273 12.00 -16.86 -1.63
CA LEU A 273 13.00 -15.81 -1.59
C LEU A 273 12.64 -14.79 -2.67
N ILE A 274 12.32 -13.58 -2.23
CA ILE A 274 11.84 -12.48 -3.06
C ILE A 274 12.93 -11.42 -3.08
N GLU A 275 13.36 -10.98 -4.26
CA GLU A 275 14.37 -9.94 -4.43
C GLU A 275 13.81 -8.78 -5.26
N GLY A 276 14.16 -7.54 -4.91
CA GLY A 276 13.71 -6.36 -5.63
C GLY A 276 14.23 -5.06 -5.03
N GLY A 277 13.60 -3.95 -5.44
CA GLY A 277 13.88 -2.61 -4.90
C GLY A 277 13.05 -2.34 -3.64
N LEU A 278 13.65 -1.70 -2.64
CA LEU A 278 12.91 -1.21 -1.49
C LEU A 278 12.19 0.11 -1.85
N PHE A 279 10.89 0.19 -1.65
CA PHE A 279 10.04 1.34 -2.03
C PHE A 279 9.11 1.73 -0.87
N TYR A 280 8.90 3.04 -0.65
CA TYR A 280 7.99 3.52 0.40
C TYR A 280 6.70 4.08 -0.20
N ASP A 281 5.61 3.33 0.01
CA ASP A 281 4.27 3.63 -0.50
C ASP A 281 3.49 4.56 0.45
N ASN A 282 3.96 5.81 0.52
CA ASN A 282 3.46 6.89 1.35
C ASN A 282 2.03 7.35 1.04
N LEU A 283 1.44 6.94 -0.08
CA LEU A 283 0.05 7.27 -0.41
C LEU A 283 -0.95 6.44 0.41
N HIS A 284 -0.48 5.57 1.29
CA HIS A 284 -1.33 4.74 2.14
C HIS A 284 -1.04 4.96 3.63
N PHE A 285 -1.79 4.24 4.48
CA PHE A 285 -1.52 4.13 5.92
C PHE A 285 -1.14 2.72 6.31
N THR A 286 -0.28 2.60 7.33
CA THR A 286 -0.07 1.30 7.98
C THR A 286 -1.37 0.78 8.56
N ASN A 287 -1.75 -0.44 8.18
CA ASN A 287 -2.99 -1.09 8.57
C ASN A 287 -2.68 -2.48 9.10
N GLY A 288 -1.93 -2.52 10.21
CA GLY A 288 -1.48 -3.76 10.86
C GLY A 288 -2.34 -4.21 12.04
N ASP A 289 -3.39 -3.46 12.40
CA ASP A 289 -4.30 -3.82 13.51
C ASP A 289 -5.57 -4.48 12.98
N ALA A 290 -5.59 -5.83 13.01
CA ALA A 290 -6.74 -6.62 12.58
C ALA A 290 -8.02 -6.37 13.40
N SER A 291 -7.90 -5.87 14.64
CA SER A 291 -9.06 -5.56 15.50
C SER A 291 -9.69 -4.21 15.17
N ASN A 292 -8.93 -3.32 14.52
CA ASN A 292 -9.37 -1.99 14.11
C ASN A 292 -8.87 -1.68 12.68
N PRO A 293 -9.29 -2.45 11.67
CA PRO A 293 -8.81 -2.28 10.32
C PRO A 293 -9.23 -0.93 9.73
N MET A 294 -8.35 -0.30 8.97
CA MET A 294 -8.70 0.85 8.12
C MET A 294 -9.32 0.36 6.83
N GLN A 295 -10.59 0.69 6.62
CA GLN A 295 -11.29 0.37 5.38
C GLN A 295 -10.66 1.13 4.21
N GLY A 296 -10.56 0.46 3.05
CA GLY A 296 -9.95 1.04 1.84
C GLY A 296 -8.42 1.11 1.85
N GLN A 297 -7.74 0.74 2.95
CA GLN A 297 -6.28 0.72 3.01
C GLN A 297 -5.74 -0.72 2.91
N PRO A 298 -4.64 -0.95 2.17
CA PRO A 298 -3.96 -2.25 2.15
C PRO A 298 -3.65 -2.72 3.56
N LYS A 299 -3.97 -3.97 3.88
CA LYS A 299 -3.67 -4.57 5.19
C LYS A 299 -2.19 -4.94 5.21
N ARG A 300 -1.40 -4.21 5.99
CA ARG A 300 0.05 -4.36 6.14
C ARG A 300 0.54 -3.54 7.31
N PHE A 301 1.52 -4.03 8.07
CA PHE A 301 2.07 -3.25 9.19
C PHE A 301 3.10 -2.21 8.74
N SER A 302 3.61 -2.32 7.50
CA SER A 302 4.61 -1.42 6.92
C SER A 302 4.18 -0.91 5.56
N LEU A 303 4.49 0.35 5.27
CA LEU A 303 4.38 0.98 3.95
C LEU A 303 5.65 0.77 3.11
N TRP A 304 6.69 0.19 3.70
CA TRP A 304 7.83 -0.29 2.94
C TRP A 304 7.48 -1.59 2.22
N GLU A 305 7.81 -1.63 0.95
CA GLU A 305 7.50 -2.71 0.02
C GLU A 305 8.75 -3.16 -0.73
N ILE A 306 8.68 -4.36 -1.31
CA ILE A 306 9.60 -4.76 -2.37
C ILE A 306 8.91 -4.48 -3.71
N HIS A 307 9.26 -3.36 -4.34
CA HIS A 307 8.74 -2.88 -5.61
C HIS A 307 9.85 -2.16 -6.39
N PRO A 308 10.20 -2.59 -7.61
CA PRO A 308 9.66 -3.76 -8.30
C PRO A 308 10.30 -5.06 -7.81
N VAL A 309 9.51 -6.14 -7.78
CA VAL A 309 10.06 -7.50 -7.62
C VAL A 309 10.81 -7.90 -8.89
N THR A 310 12.08 -8.22 -8.74
CA THR A 310 12.98 -8.63 -9.84
C THR A 310 13.23 -10.15 -9.88
N SER A 311 13.02 -10.86 -8.78
CA SER A 311 13.23 -12.30 -8.69
C SER A 311 12.35 -12.93 -7.63
N VAL A 312 11.71 -14.05 -7.98
CA VAL A 312 11.04 -14.94 -7.04
C VAL A 312 11.65 -16.33 -7.18
N LYS A 313 12.09 -16.89 -6.06
CA LYS A 313 12.59 -18.26 -5.98
C LYS A 313 11.83 -19.02 -4.92
N VAL A 314 11.62 -20.32 -5.16
CA VAL A 314 10.95 -21.25 -4.26
C VAL A 314 12.01 -22.13 -3.61
N CYS A 315 11.94 -22.23 -2.29
CA CYS A 315 12.76 -23.15 -1.50
C CYS A 315 12.51 -24.60 -1.94
N LYS A 316 13.58 -25.36 -2.19
CA LYS A 316 13.52 -26.78 -2.53
C LYS A 316 13.27 -27.67 -1.32
N LYS A 317 13.32 -27.11 -0.11
CA LYS A 317 13.11 -27.79 1.17
C LYS A 317 11.72 -27.49 1.73
N LYS A 318 11.34 -28.15 2.83
CA LYS A 318 9.98 -28.07 3.38
C LYS A 318 9.82 -27.00 4.47
N THR A 319 10.91 -26.56 5.10
CA THR A 319 10.89 -25.58 6.20
C THR A 319 11.82 -24.40 5.91
N VAL A 320 11.48 -23.23 6.48
CA VAL A 320 12.28 -21.99 6.32
C VAL A 320 13.72 -22.19 6.77
N SER A 321 13.91 -22.81 7.94
CA SER A 321 15.23 -23.08 8.53
C SER A 321 16.16 -23.94 7.68
N GLN A 322 15.65 -24.57 6.61
CA GLN A 322 16.44 -25.42 5.70
C GLN A 322 16.86 -24.71 4.42
N CYS A 323 16.37 -23.50 4.17
CA CYS A 323 16.71 -22.73 2.98
C CYS A 323 17.48 -21.47 3.38
N ASP A 324 18.77 -21.52 3.17
CA ASP A 324 19.68 -20.41 3.43
C ASP A 324 19.60 -19.42 2.25
N PRO A 325 19.25 -18.14 2.48
CA PRO A 325 19.10 -17.15 1.40
C PRO A 325 20.40 -16.94 0.59
N ASP A 326 21.58 -17.23 1.15
CA ASP A 326 22.87 -17.15 0.46
C ASP A 326 23.25 -18.42 -0.30
N ARG A 327 22.60 -19.54 -0.01
CA ARG A 327 22.91 -20.83 -0.65
C ARG A 327 22.04 -21.05 -1.88
N ALA A 328 22.51 -20.63 -3.05
CA ALA A 328 21.78 -20.74 -4.32
C ALA A 328 21.23 -22.16 -4.62
N SER A 329 21.90 -23.22 -4.18
CA SER A 329 21.44 -24.60 -4.38
C SER A 329 20.11 -24.92 -3.69
N ASP A 330 19.72 -24.15 -2.68
CA ASP A 330 18.47 -24.33 -1.93
C ASP A 330 17.25 -23.82 -2.68
N TRP A 331 17.45 -22.98 -3.70
CA TRP A 331 16.40 -22.22 -4.35
C TRP A 331 16.21 -22.65 -5.81
N LYS A 332 14.96 -22.62 -6.27
CA LYS A 332 14.57 -22.82 -7.67
C LYS A 332 13.84 -21.56 -8.15
N ALA A 333 14.17 -21.03 -9.31
CA ALA A 333 13.39 -19.94 -9.91
C ALA A 333 11.91 -20.36 -10.08
N PHE A 334 11.01 -19.40 -9.85
CA PHE A 334 9.56 -19.57 -10.03
C PHE A 334 9.16 -19.56 -11.51
#